data_AF-A0A662M3F8-F1
#
_entry.id   AF-A0A662M3F8-F1
#
_cell.length_a   1.000
_cell.length_b   1.000
_cell.length_c   1.000
_cell.angle_alpha   90.00
_cell.angle_beta   90.00
_cell.angle_gamma   90.00
#
_symmetry.space_group_name_H-M   'P 1'
#
loop_
_entity.id
_entity.type
_entity.pdbx_description
1 polymer ?
#
loop_
_entity_poly.entity_id
_entity_poly.type
_entity_poly.pdbx_seq_one_letter_code
_entity_poly.pdbx_strand_id
1 'polypeptide(L)'
;LGIGGGHYAPKQTKRALESELAFGHILPKYAQPVEEDTLIQAIERTWGGVEAIYVDWKGTKGEMRKTARALAEKLGLEFIRD
;
A
#
# COMPACT_ATOMS: atom_id res chain seq x y z
N LEU A 1 3.95 -1.16 2.81
CA LEU A 1 2.60 -1.66 2.43
C LEU A 1 2.28 -1.26 0.98
N GLY A 2 1.90 -2.19 0.11
CA GLY A 2 1.50 -1.88 -1.27
C GLY A 2 -0.02 -1.85 -1.47
N ILE A 3 -0.56 -0.87 -2.20
CA ILE A 3 -2.00 -0.74 -2.45
C ILE A 3 -2.24 -0.48 -3.95
N GLY A 4 -3.22 -1.18 -4.51
CA GLY A 4 -3.69 -1.01 -5.88
C GLY A 4 -3.12 -2.03 -6.86
N GLY A 5 -3.60 -1.93 -8.09
CA GLY A 5 -3.24 -2.85 -9.17
C GLY A 5 -4.15 -4.07 -9.24
N GLY A 6 -3.87 -4.97 -10.19
CA GLY A 6 -4.54 -6.26 -10.33
C GLY A 6 -3.93 -7.34 -9.43
N HIS A 7 -4.34 -8.59 -9.64
CA HIS A 7 -3.85 -9.76 -8.88
C HIS A 7 -2.33 -9.89 -8.86
N TYR A 8 -1.67 -9.51 -9.96
CA TYR A 8 -0.22 -9.63 -10.13
C TYR A 8 0.59 -8.40 -9.71
N ALA A 9 -0.05 -7.34 -9.19
CA ALA A 9 0.63 -6.14 -8.67
C ALA A 9 1.81 -5.62 -9.55
N PRO A 10 1.57 -5.32 -10.85
CA PRO A 10 2.64 -5.08 -11.82
C PRO A 10 3.50 -3.86 -11.49
N LYS A 11 2.91 -2.80 -10.93
CA LYS A 11 3.65 -1.60 -10.52
C LYS A 11 4.56 -1.87 -9.31
N GLN A 12 4.03 -2.56 -8.30
CA GLN A 12 4.79 -2.97 -7.13
C GLN A 12 5.94 -3.90 -7.53
N THR A 13 5.68 -4.87 -8.42
CA THR A 13 6.70 -5.77 -8.96
C THR A 13 7.81 -4.99 -9.67
N LYS A 14 7.45 -4.03 -10.54
CA LYS A 14 8.42 -3.16 -11.20
C LYS A 14 9.28 -2.40 -10.18
N ARG A 15 8.66 -1.79 -9.16
CA ARG A 15 9.39 -1.05 -8.12
C ARG A 15 10.28 -1.96 -7.28
N ALA A 16 9.86 -3.18 -6.97
CA ALA A 16 10.68 -4.14 -6.25
C ALA A 16 11.93 -4.59 -7.04
N LEU A 17 11.87 -4.57 -8.37
CA LEU A 17 13.00 -4.93 -9.24
C LEU A 17 13.93 -3.76 -9.54
N GLU A 18 13.39 -2.54 -9.57
CA GLU A 18 14.10 -1.34 -10.05
C GLU A 18 14.46 -0.34 -8.93
N SER A 19 14.15 -0.64 -7.67
CA SER A 19 14.43 0.24 -6.53
C SER A 19 14.62 -0.57 -5.24
N GLU A 20 14.93 0.13 -4.15
CA GLU A 20 15.09 -0.45 -2.81
C GLU A 20 13.76 -0.77 -2.11
N LEU A 21 12.62 -0.62 -2.80
CA LEU A 21 11.31 -0.90 -2.21
C LEU A 21 11.05 -2.41 -2.06
N ALA A 22 11.00 -2.88 -0.82
CA ALA A 22 10.52 -4.21 -0.47
C ALA A 22 9.05 -4.18 -0.04
N PHE A 23 8.22 -5.06 -0.61
CA PHE A 23 6.79 -5.14 -0.28
C PHE A 23 6.50 -6.32 0.64
N GLY A 24 5.86 -6.05 1.78
CA GLY A 24 5.16 -7.05 2.59
C GLY A 24 3.78 -7.35 2.02
N HIS A 25 2.72 -6.94 2.73
CA HIS A 25 1.36 -7.07 2.22
C HIS A 25 1.08 -6.17 1.01
N ILE A 26 0.25 -6.68 0.08
CA ILE A 26 -0.25 -5.97 -1.10
C ILE A 26 -1.78 -6.07 -1.13
N LEU A 27 -2.47 -4.93 -1.21
CA LEU A 27 -3.93 -4.83 -1.32
C LEU A 27 -4.36 -4.52 -2.76
N PRO A 28 -4.77 -5.51 -3.57
CA PRO A 28 -5.18 -5.30 -4.96
C PRO A 28 -6.54 -4.60 -5.07
N LYS A 29 -6.84 -3.99 -6.23
CA LYS A 29 -8.04 -3.19 -6.48
C LYS A 29 -9.35 -3.93 -6.19
N TYR A 30 -9.41 -5.22 -6.51
CA TYR A 30 -10.63 -6.03 -6.37
C TYR A 30 -10.97 -6.34 -4.90
N ALA A 31 -9.99 -6.24 -3.99
CA ALA A 31 -10.17 -6.46 -2.56
C ALA A 31 -10.47 -5.16 -1.79
N GLN A 32 -10.56 -4.03 -2.49
CA GLN A 32 -10.87 -2.72 -1.91
C GLN A 32 -12.39 -2.46 -1.94
N PRO A 33 -12.94 -1.63 -1.04
CA PRO A 33 -12.26 -1.03 0.11
C PRO A 33 -12.03 -2.03 1.24
N VAL A 34 -11.15 -1.66 2.17
CA VAL A 34 -11.02 -2.30 3.47
C VAL A 34 -11.03 -1.21 4.55
N GLU A 35 -11.42 -1.59 5.76
CA GLU A 35 -11.38 -0.71 6.92
C GLU A 35 -9.94 -0.33 7.29
N GLU A 36 -9.76 0.83 7.91
CA GLU A 36 -8.45 1.32 8.37
C GLU A 36 -7.73 0.29 9.25
N ASP A 37 -8.46 -0.35 10.17
CA ASP A 37 -7.94 -1.40 11.06
C ASP A 37 -7.35 -2.58 10.29
N THR A 38 -7.87 -2.89 9.10
CA THR A 38 -7.31 -3.95 8.26
C THR A 38 -5.94 -3.55 7.70
N LEU A 39 -5.76 -2.28 7.35
CA LEU A 39 -4.45 -1.76 6.93
C LEU A 39 -3.47 -1.72 8.10
N ILE A 40 -3.93 -1.33 9.29
CA ILE A 40 -3.12 -1.34 10.52
C ILE A 40 -2.62 -2.76 10.81
N GLN A 41 -3.51 -3.76 10.77
CA GLN A 41 -3.10 -5.15 10.95
C GLN A 41 -2.07 -5.61 9.90
N ALA A 42 -2.22 -5.20 8.64
CA ALA A 42 -1.24 -5.50 7.60
C ALA A 42 0.12 -4.83 7.86
N ILE A 43 0.12 -3.62 8.42
CA ILE A 43 1.35 -2.92 8.82
C ILE A 43 2.03 -3.65 9.98
N GLU A 44 1.30 -3.94 11.05
CA GLU A 44 1.83 -4.60 12.25
C GLU A 44 2.32 -6.03 12.00
N ARG A 45 1.74 -6.73 11.02
CA ARG A 45 2.13 -8.10 10.64
C ARG A 45 3.25 -8.16 9.61
N THR A 46 3.82 -7.03 9.20
CA THR A 46 5.00 -7.01 8.34
C THR A 46 6.27 -7.08 9.19
N TRP A 47 7.03 -8.17 9.04
CA TRP A 47 8.31 -8.33 9.74
C TRP A 47 9.30 -7.24 9.33
N GLY A 48 10.01 -6.67 10.31
CA GLY A 48 10.91 -5.53 10.10
C GLY A 48 10.21 -4.16 10.11
N GLY A 49 8.89 -4.13 10.25
CA GLY A 49 8.10 -2.90 10.24
C GLY A 49 7.77 -2.41 8.83
N VAL A 50 7.02 -1.32 8.76
CA VAL A 50 6.68 -0.64 7.50
C VAL A 50 7.15 0.79 7.61
N GLU A 51 7.87 1.25 6.59
CA GLU A 51 8.38 2.63 6.50
C GLU A 51 7.53 3.48 5.54
N ALA A 52 6.86 2.83 4.58
CA ALA A 52 6.10 3.52 3.54
C ALA A 52 4.78 2.80 3.16
N ILE A 53 3.77 3.60 2.82
CA ILE A 53 2.57 3.18 2.09
C ILE A 53 2.71 3.59 0.63
N TYR A 54 2.85 2.61 -0.25
CA TYR A 54 2.94 2.78 -1.68
C TYR A 54 1.56 2.57 -2.32
N VAL A 55 1.13 3.50 -3.17
CA VAL A 55 -0.17 3.44 -3.83
C VAL A 55 -0.01 3.53 -5.34
N ASP A 56 -0.40 2.47 -6.05
CA ASP A 56 -0.75 2.55 -7.48
C ASP A 56 -2.01 3.41 -7.60
N TRP A 57 -1.82 4.69 -7.93
CA TRP A 57 -2.85 5.70 -7.96
C TRP A 57 -3.97 5.27 -8.90
N LYS A 58 -3.69 4.93 -10.16
CA LYS A 58 -4.74 4.54 -11.11
C LYS A 58 -5.33 3.15 -10.79
N GLY A 59 -4.56 2.28 -10.15
CA GLY A 59 -4.97 0.96 -9.70
C GLY A 59 -5.74 0.94 -8.37
N THR A 60 -5.99 2.06 -7.71
CA THR A 60 -6.65 2.11 -6.38
C THR A 60 -7.99 2.85 -6.45
N LYS A 61 -9.01 2.39 -5.71
CA LYS A 61 -10.30 3.08 -5.56
C LYS A 61 -10.13 4.43 -4.87
N GLY A 62 -10.95 5.42 -5.23
CA GLY A 62 -10.79 6.80 -4.74
C GLY A 62 -10.86 6.93 -3.21
N GLU A 63 -11.77 6.21 -2.57
CA GLU A 63 -11.88 6.13 -1.10
C GLU A 63 -10.60 5.56 -0.47
N MET A 64 -10.07 4.46 -1.02
CA MET A 64 -8.90 3.79 -0.47
C MET A 64 -7.64 4.64 -0.57
N ARG A 65 -7.51 5.49 -1.61
CA ARG A 65 -6.41 6.47 -1.72
C ARG A 65 -6.43 7.49 -0.58
N LYS A 66 -7.62 7.96 -0.21
CA LYS A 66 -7.79 8.93 0.88
C LYS A 66 -7.45 8.29 2.22
N THR A 67 -7.98 7.09 2.48
CA THR A 67 -7.67 6.32 3.68
C THR A 67 -6.17 6.02 3.79
N ALA A 68 -5.53 5.57 2.71
CA ALA A 68 -4.09 5.28 2.70
C ALA A 68 -3.24 6.51 3.01
N ARG A 69 -3.60 7.69 2.46
CA ARG A 69 -2.89 8.93 2.71
C ARG A 69 -3.06 9.43 4.15
N ALA A 70 -4.29 9.40 4.65
CA ALA A 70 -4.58 9.80 6.02
C ALA A 70 -3.88 8.87 7.03
N LEU A 71 -3.87 7.56 6.76
CA LEU A 71 -3.20 6.59 7.60
C LEU A 71 -1.68 6.76 7.59
N ALA A 72 -1.07 7.03 6.42
CA ALA A 72 0.36 7.32 6.34
C ALA A 72 0.73 8.54 7.21
N GLU A 73 -0.04 9.63 7.10
CA GLU A 73 0.16 10.83 7.92
C GLU A 73 -0.02 10.55 9.42
N LYS A 74 -1.09 9.83 9.80
CA LYS A 74 -1.37 9.45 11.18
C LYS A 74 -0.25 8.63 11.82
N LEU A 75 0.38 7.74 11.05
CA LEU A 75 1.41 6.82 11.54
C LEU A 75 2.84 7.33 11.29
N GLY A 76 3.01 8.51 10.69
CA GLY A 76 4.33 9.05 10.35
C GLY A 76 5.07 8.24 9.29
N LEU A 77 4.34 7.54 8.41
CA LEU A 77 4.90 6.75 7.31
C LEU A 77 5.04 7.58 6.04
N GLU A 78 6.01 7.26 5.21
CA GLU A 78 6.13 7.87 3.89
C GLU A 78 4.94 7.48 3.00
N PHE A 79 4.37 8.45 2.28
CA PHE A 79 3.31 8.20 1.31
C PHE A 79 3.84 8.32 -0.12
N ILE A 80 3.94 7.19 -0.82
CA ILE A 80 4.45 7.12 -2.19
C ILE A 80 3.28 6.97 -3.16
N ARG A 81 3.17 7.92 -4.10
CA ARG A 81 2.14 7.91 -5.15
C ARG A 81 2.76 7.55 -6.50
N ASP A 82 2.25 6.51 -7.15
CA ASP A 82 2.64 6.07 -8.50
C ASP A 82 1.43 5.91 -9.44
#